data_AF-A0A8H5KM13-F1
#
_entry.id   AF-A0A8H5KM13-F1
#
_cell.length_a   1.000
_cell.length_b   1.000
_cell.length_c   1.000
_cell.angle_alpha   90.00
_cell.angle_beta   90.00
_cell.angle_gamma   90.00
#
_symmetry.space_group_name_H-M   'P 1'
#
loop_
_entity.id
_entity.type
_entity.pdbx_description
1 polymer ?
#
loop_
_entity_poly.entity_id
_entity_poly.type
_entity_poly.pdbx_seq_one_letter_code
_entity_poly.pdbx_strand_id
1 'polypeptide(L)'
;MESETNYEPLDEDLSDTEQAGNLELGDDVLLPPLDEPYVADQTDASGSVYSEKEDETDQDNEDSSLKRRAEEDSSQRLFKRQKGVLNTEYLDLLNRDIEDAAQRVCFTDDSEETVLYPSQIGLTYWSIPEKKLFFEAIARLGQGDLPGIASRIGTKSEIEVNHYLDVLRTARLLRQRQVRRPAVEFPEIPAAVELSQQCCHALDEAADAISVRQERKEEQREESKWGDCWDISPKIARRLDKGETVVEGQVLPFSKLFNLHTWLRLSERIFMNSSIPSENWDSIDNRPPSMWATTFDDFHSLAVSITKRLVQTTIFLSESRIRAKKELVPTTREIIRAQDVEAAVSSLGLNHNSHQFWSQCARRLRLEVHEEPPQLEEEGEREPLSYEEVETLLLTGGDEADQAFEAPSDVDEAASSSANEALSSDFEEPVSHLNEEEAAIAREANEVLLFSAADFPETYRKKETLKNRIASERRQEQYAEERDQYISWQAEAEMWDLLQKKPRTELPRMPEPGPLQRSTMDVESIFPIGRDWRTTVKYRSEWEGG
;
A
#
# COMPACT_ATOMS: atom_id res chain seq x y z
N MET A 1 47.19 32.54 -54.12
CA MET A 1 46.34 33.36 -53.25
C MET A 1 46.22 32.56 -51.95
N GLU A 2 47.25 32.56 -51.10
CA GLU A 2 47.61 33.64 -50.14
C GLU A 2 46.36 34.06 -49.34
N SER A 3 46.29 33.94 -48.01
CA SER A 3 47.33 34.16 -46.99
C SER A 3 47.01 33.50 -45.65
N GLU A 4 48.08 33.22 -44.90
CA GLU A 4 48.20 32.84 -43.49
C GLU A 4 47.75 33.96 -42.52
N THR A 5 47.32 33.58 -41.29
CA THR A 5 47.69 34.14 -39.96
C THR A 5 47.01 33.31 -38.84
N ASN A 6 47.72 32.51 -38.04
CA ASN A 6 48.43 32.74 -36.76
C ASN A 6 47.57 32.97 -35.48
N TYR A 7 47.64 31.98 -34.56
CA TYR A 7 47.93 32.00 -33.09
C TYR A 7 47.89 33.38 -32.38
N GLU A 8 47.30 33.64 -31.19
CA GLU A 8 47.33 33.01 -29.84
C GLU A 8 46.18 33.51 -28.91
N PRO A 9 45.97 32.92 -27.71
CA PRO A 9 44.95 33.30 -26.72
C PRO A 9 45.44 34.35 -25.69
N LEU A 10 44.52 35.09 -25.08
CA LEU A 10 44.80 36.00 -23.95
C LEU A 10 44.10 35.51 -22.67
N ASP A 11 44.93 35.22 -21.67
CA ASP A 11 44.58 35.20 -20.25
C ASP A 11 44.36 36.63 -19.75
N GLU A 12 43.29 36.89 -19.00
CA GLU A 12 43.23 38.00 -18.04
C GLU A 12 42.49 37.53 -16.78
N ASP A 13 43.28 37.23 -15.75
CA ASP A 13 42.89 37.30 -14.35
C ASP A 13 42.64 38.77 -13.97
N LEU A 14 41.46 39.09 -13.43
CA LEU A 14 41.29 40.23 -12.52
C LEU A 14 40.27 39.88 -11.42
N SER A 15 40.82 39.57 -10.26
CA SER A 15 40.20 39.77 -8.95
C SER A 15 39.87 41.25 -8.74
N ASP A 16 38.72 41.56 -8.12
CA ASP A 16 38.65 42.64 -7.13
C ASP A 16 37.44 42.49 -6.21
N THR A 17 37.76 42.42 -4.92
CA THR A 17 36.90 42.53 -3.75
C THR A 17 36.76 44.01 -3.34
N GLU A 18 35.55 44.51 -3.11
CA GLU A 18 35.24 45.66 -2.24
C GLU A 18 33.71 45.64 -1.97
N GLN A 19 33.24 45.19 -0.81
CA GLN A 19 32.96 45.93 0.43
C GLN A 19 31.89 47.05 0.36
N ALA A 20 30.87 46.83 1.20
CA ALA A 20 30.06 47.76 1.99
C ALA A 20 28.86 48.49 1.33
N GLY A 21 27.68 48.25 1.91
CA GLY A 21 26.45 49.00 1.69
C GLY A 21 25.30 48.51 2.56
N ASN A 22 25.32 48.87 3.84
CA ASN A 22 24.29 48.63 4.86
C ASN A 22 22.87 48.98 4.41
N LEU A 23 21.90 48.14 4.77
CA LEU A 23 20.51 48.54 5.03
C LEU A 23 19.96 47.68 6.17
N GLU A 24 19.98 48.26 7.38
CA GLU A 24 19.23 47.82 8.55
C GLU A 24 17.74 48.14 8.36
N LEU A 25 16.86 47.22 8.78
CA LEU A 25 15.52 47.51 9.30
C LEU A 25 15.15 46.38 10.30
N GLY A 26 15.03 46.75 11.58
CA GLY A 26 14.39 45.96 12.66
C GLY A 26 12.87 45.84 12.44
N ASP A 27 12.07 45.15 13.25
CA ASP A 27 12.21 44.67 14.63
C ASP A 27 11.26 43.46 14.85
N ASP A 28 11.63 42.64 15.84
CA ASP A 28 10.80 41.97 16.85
C ASP A 28 9.61 41.07 16.49
N VAL A 29 9.78 39.76 16.72
CA VAL A 29 8.92 38.97 17.65
C VAL A 29 9.78 37.95 18.42
N LEU A 30 9.63 38.02 19.74
CA LEU A 30 10.33 37.30 20.82
C LEU A 30 10.06 35.79 20.84
N LEU A 31 11.13 34.98 21.00
CA LEU A 31 11.09 33.63 21.59
C LEU A 31 12.15 33.57 22.71
N PRO A 32 11.85 33.02 23.90
CA PRO A 32 12.80 32.97 25.00
C PRO A 32 13.78 31.77 24.89
N PRO A 33 15.00 31.89 25.44
CA PRO A 33 16.06 30.90 25.30
C PRO A 33 15.99 29.83 26.39
N LEU A 34 16.40 28.60 26.07
CA LEU A 34 16.71 27.56 27.06
C LEU A 34 18.21 27.28 27.01
N ASP A 35 18.90 27.70 28.07
CA ASP A 35 20.28 27.35 28.37
C ASP A 35 20.39 25.89 28.89
N GLU A 36 21.36 25.21 28.30
CA GLU A 36 22.31 24.17 28.75
C GLU A 36 22.23 23.45 30.13
N PRO A 37 22.92 22.28 30.24
CA PRO A 37 22.48 21.12 31.02
C PRO A 37 23.10 21.04 32.42
N TYR A 38 22.38 20.39 33.34
CA TYR A 38 22.90 19.99 34.65
C TYR A 38 22.98 18.46 34.76
N VAL A 39 24.08 18.00 35.35
CA VAL A 39 24.58 16.63 35.47
C VAL A 39 24.22 16.02 36.84
N ALA A 40 24.15 14.67 36.87
CA ALA A 40 24.10 13.72 38.01
C ALA A 40 22.73 13.61 38.74
N ASP A 41 22.29 12.44 39.22
CA ASP A 41 23.04 11.31 39.78
C ASP A 41 22.21 10.01 39.78
N GLN A 42 22.90 8.86 39.78
CA GLN A 42 22.31 7.52 39.96
C GLN A 42 22.15 7.22 41.45
N THR A 43 20.98 6.75 41.90
CA THR A 43 20.89 5.90 43.10
C THR A 43 19.67 4.98 43.05
N ASP A 44 19.96 3.68 43.23
CA ASP A 44 19.04 2.59 43.59
C ASP A 44 18.35 2.79 44.96
N ALA A 45 17.14 2.22 45.11
CA ALA A 45 16.57 1.54 46.31
C ALA A 45 15.03 1.59 46.21
N SER A 46 14.31 0.49 46.00
CA SER A 46 13.92 -0.55 46.99
C SER A 46 13.29 0.02 48.27
N GLY A 47 12.01 -0.28 48.51
CA GLY A 47 11.34 0.09 49.77
C GLY A 47 9.82 -0.06 49.79
N SER A 48 9.35 -1.31 49.79
CA SER A 48 8.02 -1.69 50.29
C SER A 48 7.89 -1.36 51.79
N VAL A 49 6.78 -0.73 52.20
CA VAL A 49 6.32 -0.73 53.61
C VAL A 49 4.80 -0.78 53.68
N TYR A 50 4.34 -1.77 54.46
CA TYR A 50 2.98 -2.08 54.90
C TYR A 50 2.35 -0.99 55.78
N SER A 51 1.01 -0.92 55.80
CA SER A 51 0.27 -0.61 57.02
C SER A 51 -1.02 -1.44 57.10
N GLU A 52 -1.00 -2.42 58.00
CA GLU A 52 -2.13 -3.19 58.53
C GLU A 52 -2.96 -2.29 59.49
N LYS A 53 -4.30 -2.39 59.60
CA LYS A 53 -5.13 -3.20 60.53
C LYS A 53 -6.53 -2.54 60.54
N GLU A 54 -7.70 -3.14 60.80
CA GLU A 54 -8.13 -4.42 61.40
C GLU A 54 -9.63 -4.64 61.06
N ASP A 55 -10.07 -5.89 61.20
CA ASP A 55 -11.37 -6.49 60.85
C ASP A 55 -12.60 -5.99 61.62
N GLU A 56 -13.77 -6.00 60.96
CA GLU A 56 -15.03 -6.49 61.55
C GLU A 56 -15.74 -7.42 60.54
N THR A 57 -16.12 -8.58 61.05
CA THR A 57 -16.72 -9.74 60.39
C THR A 57 -18.21 -9.55 60.09
N ASP A 58 -18.69 -10.07 58.96
CA ASP A 58 -19.95 -10.82 58.93
C ASP A 58 -19.94 -11.88 57.82
N GLN A 59 -20.35 -13.07 58.22
CA GLN A 59 -20.37 -14.32 57.48
C GLN A 59 -21.62 -14.40 56.59
N ASP A 60 -21.51 -14.93 55.38
CA ASP A 60 -22.12 -16.24 55.04
C ASP A 60 -22.09 -16.58 53.54
N ASN A 61 -21.71 -17.84 53.30
CA ASN A 61 -22.12 -18.76 52.23
C ASN A 61 -21.40 -18.82 50.86
N GLU A 62 -20.60 -19.89 50.79
CA GLU A 62 -20.69 -21.03 49.86
C GLU A 62 -19.69 -21.14 48.67
N ASP A 63 -19.09 -22.34 48.66
CA ASP A 63 -18.54 -23.11 47.54
C ASP A 63 -17.20 -22.72 46.91
N SER A 64 -16.13 -23.05 47.64
CA SER A 64 -14.80 -23.33 47.07
C SER A 64 -14.73 -24.75 46.49
N SER A 65 -15.00 -24.90 45.19
CA SER A 65 -14.52 -26.04 44.40
C SER A 65 -13.23 -25.66 43.67
N LEU A 66 -12.15 -26.26 44.15
CA LEU A 66 -10.78 -26.23 43.64
C LEU A 66 -10.73 -26.45 42.12
N LYS A 67 -10.39 -25.41 41.33
CA LYS A 67 -9.91 -25.58 39.96
C LYS A 67 -8.45 -25.11 39.87
N ARG A 68 -7.61 -26.09 39.56
CA ARG A 68 -6.17 -25.95 39.30
C ARG A 68 -5.93 -24.80 38.33
N ARG A 69 -4.95 -23.96 38.69
CA ARG A 69 -4.30 -23.01 37.80
C ARG A 69 -3.67 -23.81 36.65
N ALA A 70 -4.33 -23.82 35.50
CA ALA A 70 -3.69 -24.22 34.26
C ALA A 70 -2.60 -23.18 33.97
N GLU A 71 -1.40 -23.67 33.66
CA GLU A 71 -0.34 -22.88 33.05
C GLU A 71 -0.96 -22.23 31.80
N GLU A 72 -1.12 -20.91 31.82
CA GLU A 72 -1.46 -20.15 30.63
C GLU A 72 -0.29 -20.30 29.68
N ASP A 73 -0.48 -21.12 28.65
CA ASP A 73 0.38 -21.16 27.48
C ASP A 73 0.62 -19.71 27.03
N SER A 74 1.89 -19.31 27.07
CA SER A 74 2.39 -18.08 26.48
C SER A 74 2.42 -18.21 24.96
N SER A 75 1.29 -18.58 24.36
CA SER A 75 1.07 -18.44 22.93
C SER A 75 1.10 -16.94 22.67
N GLN A 76 2.20 -16.46 22.11
CA GLN A 76 2.29 -15.11 21.59
C GLN A 76 1.07 -14.89 20.70
N ARG A 77 0.13 -14.07 21.16
CA ARG A 77 -1.06 -13.75 20.38
C ARG A 77 -0.58 -13.15 19.07
N LEU A 78 -0.89 -13.81 17.97
CA LEU A 78 -0.23 -13.61 16.68
C LEU A 78 -0.33 -12.18 16.15
N PHE A 79 -1.30 -11.40 16.63
CA PHE A 79 -1.58 -10.04 16.16
C PHE A 79 -1.20 -8.93 17.16
N LYS A 80 -0.71 -9.28 18.36
CA LYS A 80 -0.35 -8.25 19.34
C LYS A 80 1.06 -7.73 19.06
N ARG A 81 1.14 -6.47 18.63
CA ARG A 81 2.40 -5.77 18.33
C ARG A 81 3.38 -5.88 19.49
N GLN A 82 4.62 -6.24 19.19
CA GLN A 82 5.62 -6.49 20.21
C GLN A 82 6.24 -5.19 20.74
N LYS A 83 6.46 -5.12 22.06
CA LYS A 83 7.18 -4.00 22.67
C LYS A 83 8.68 -4.21 22.46
N GLY A 84 9.31 -3.36 21.64
CA GLY A 84 10.74 -3.43 21.35
C GLY A 84 11.55 -2.18 21.71
N VAL A 85 12.87 -2.27 21.50
CA VAL A 85 13.80 -1.14 21.60
C VAL A 85 13.59 -0.20 20.41
N LEU A 86 13.74 1.13 20.62
CA LEU A 86 13.62 2.09 19.52
C LEU A 86 14.86 1.98 18.66
N ASN A 87 14.67 1.76 17.36
CA ASN A 87 15.73 1.95 16.39
C ASN A 87 15.53 3.31 15.71
N THR A 88 16.49 4.22 15.89
CA THR A 88 16.47 5.56 15.30
C THR A 88 16.79 5.54 13.81
N GLU A 89 17.73 4.70 13.38
CA GLU A 89 18.13 4.55 11.97
C GLU A 89 16.97 4.02 11.11
N TYR A 90 16.21 3.05 11.64
CA TYR A 90 14.99 2.56 11.01
C TYR A 90 13.89 3.61 10.99
N LEU A 91 13.79 4.46 12.03
CA LEU A 91 12.88 5.61 12.01
C LEU A 91 13.24 6.60 10.90
N ASP A 92 14.53 6.87 10.69
CA ASP A 92 15.02 7.77 9.65
C ASP A 92 14.81 7.19 8.25
N LEU A 93 14.95 5.86 8.08
CA LEU A 93 14.56 5.17 6.86
C LEU A 93 13.05 5.33 6.59
N LEU A 94 12.22 5.04 7.60
CA LEU A 94 10.76 5.16 7.48
C LEU A 94 10.32 6.59 7.15
N ASN A 95 10.94 7.61 7.76
CA ASN A 95 10.62 9.00 7.49
C ASN A 95 10.97 9.40 6.05
N ARG A 96 12.10 8.92 5.51
CA ARG A 96 12.47 9.11 4.10
C ARG A 96 11.42 8.49 3.17
N ASP A 97 11.01 7.26 3.43
CA ASP A 97 9.98 6.58 2.64
C ASP A 97 8.62 7.29 2.72
N ILE A 98 8.25 7.85 3.87
CA ILE A 98 7.04 8.67 4.04
C ILE A 98 7.12 9.94 3.19
N GLU A 99 8.26 10.61 3.19
CA GLU A 99 8.49 11.82 2.40
C GLU A 99 8.43 11.52 0.89
N ASP A 100 9.08 10.46 0.44
CA ASP A 100 9.04 9.97 -0.93
C ASP A 100 7.62 9.61 -1.38
N ALA A 101 6.88 8.91 -0.52
CA ALA A 101 5.48 8.56 -0.77
C ALA A 101 4.58 9.81 -0.83
N ALA A 102 4.79 10.77 0.06
CA ALA A 102 4.05 12.04 0.09
C ALA A 102 4.33 12.89 -1.16
N GLN A 103 5.58 12.93 -1.61
CA GLN A 103 6.00 13.61 -2.82
C GLN A 103 5.61 12.84 -4.09
N ARG A 104 5.27 11.55 -3.95
CA ARG A 104 5.03 10.60 -5.05
C ARG A 104 6.24 10.51 -5.98
N VAL A 105 7.43 10.52 -5.41
CA VAL A 105 8.71 10.40 -6.11
C VAL A 105 9.63 9.53 -5.27
N CYS A 106 10.34 8.58 -5.89
CA CYS A 106 11.46 7.90 -5.23
C CYS A 106 12.71 8.25 -6.01
N PHE A 107 13.56 9.09 -5.43
CA PHE A 107 14.90 9.30 -5.95
C PHE A 107 15.82 8.36 -5.20
N THR A 108 16.53 7.50 -5.91
CA THR A 108 17.64 6.78 -5.29
C THR A 108 18.77 7.77 -5.07
N ASP A 109 19.32 7.81 -3.86
CA ASP A 109 20.49 8.64 -3.49
C ASP A 109 21.80 8.13 -4.12
N ASP A 110 21.70 7.15 -5.02
CA ASP A 110 22.85 6.52 -5.64
C ASP A 110 23.67 7.57 -6.39
N SER A 111 24.87 7.80 -5.85
CA SER A 111 25.94 8.62 -6.41
C SER A 111 26.37 8.26 -7.86
N GLU A 112 25.76 7.24 -8.46
CA GLU A 112 25.86 6.86 -9.88
C GLU A 112 24.68 7.34 -10.73
N GLU A 113 23.91 8.32 -10.25
CA GLU A 113 22.82 8.93 -11.02
C GLU A 113 23.34 9.35 -12.40
N THR A 114 22.84 8.72 -13.46
CA THR A 114 23.23 9.06 -14.83
C THR A 114 23.06 10.56 -15.03
N VAL A 115 24.15 11.28 -15.29
CA VAL A 115 24.13 12.74 -15.38
C VAL A 115 23.15 13.17 -16.47
N LEU A 116 21.95 13.59 -16.05
CA LEU A 116 20.93 14.09 -16.95
C LEU A 116 21.26 15.54 -17.28
N TYR A 117 21.43 15.83 -18.57
CA TYR A 117 21.61 17.20 -19.05
C TYR A 117 20.28 17.81 -19.45
N PRO A 118 20.08 19.13 -19.28
CA PRO A 118 18.94 19.80 -19.86
C PRO A 118 18.95 19.65 -21.39
N SER A 119 17.79 19.55 -22.02
CA SER A 119 17.72 19.48 -23.48
C SER A 119 16.53 20.23 -24.02
N GLN A 120 16.71 20.82 -25.20
CA GLN A 120 15.61 21.35 -25.97
C GLN A 120 15.18 20.34 -27.04
N ILE A 121 13.91 19.97 -27.03
CA ILE A 121 13.30 19.07 -28.01
C ILE A 121 12.23 19.86 -28.76
N GLY A 122 12.51 20.17 -30.02
CA GLY A 122 11.71 21.10 -30.81
C GLY A 122 11.63 22.48 -30.16
N LEU A 123 10.43 22.91 -29.80
CA LEU A 123 10.17 24.17 -29.11
C LEU A 123 10.09 24.02 -27.58
N THR A 124 10.21 22.80 -27.06
CA THR A 124 10.03 22.49 -25.64
C THR A 124 11.37 22.35 -24.94
N TYR A 125 11.54 23.06 -23.83
CA TYR A 125 12.74 22.93 -22.99
C TYR A 125 12.46 21.95 -21.85
N TRP A 126 13.38 21.00 -21.68
CA TRP A 126 13.36 20.00 -20.61
C TRP A 126 14.52 20.27 -19.66
N SER A 127 14.19 20.74 -18.47
CA SER A 127 15.14 20.89 -17.37
C SER A 127 15.51 19.54 -16.77
N ILE A 128 16.60 19.51 -16.00
CA ILE A 128 17.06 18.32 -15.26
C ILE A 128 15.97 17.74 -14.33
N PRO A 129 15.34 18.54 -13.45
CA PRO A 129 14.31 18.00 -12.54
C PRO A 129 13.10 17.46 -13.30
N GLU A 130 12.66 18.12 -14.38
CA GLU A 130 11.54 17.61 -15.21
C GLU A 130 11.87 16.27 -15.86
N LYS A 131 13.12 16.06 -16.27
CA LYS A 131 13.56 14.77 -16.81
C LYS A 131 13.59 13.68 -15.74
N LYS A 132 14.08 14.00 -14.54
CA LYS A 132 14.07 13.05 -13.42
C LYS A 132 12.64 12.58 -13.12
N LEU A 133 11.71 13.54 -12.99
CA LEU A 133 10.28 13.24 -12.80
C LEU A 133 9.69 12.44 -13.96
N PHE A 134 10.07 12.76 -15.20
CA PHE A 134 9.59 12.02 -16.37
C PHE A 134 10.04 10.55 -16.37
N PHE A 135 11.31 10.27 -16.08
CA PHE A 135 11.82 8.89 -16.05
C PHE A 135 11.27 8.10 -14.85
N GLU A 136 11.13 8.74 -13.69
CA GLU A 136 10.47 8.17 -12.53
C GLU A 136 9.00 7.83 -12.83
N ALA A 137 8.27 8.75 -13.47
CA ALA A 137 6.86 8.55 -13.78
C ALA A 137 6.67 7.39 -14.78
N ILE A 138 7.58 7.24 -15.75
CA ILE A 138 7.58 6.11 -16.68
C ILE A 138 7.86 4.80 -15.97
N ALA A 139 8.79 4.77 -15.01
CA ALA A 139 9.10 3.57 -14.26
C ALA A 139 7.88 3.07 -13.46
N ARG A 140 7.06 3.98 -12.91
CA ARG A 140 5.90 3.62 -12.08
C ARG A 140 4.60 3.41 -12.85
N LEU A 141 4.27 4.28 -13.81
CA LEU A 141 3.00 4.23 -14.55
C LEU A 141 3.11 3.45 -15.86
N GLY A 142 4.33 3.21 -16.33
CA GLY A 142 4.60 2.66 -17.65
C GLY A 142 4.40 3.69 -18.77
N GLN A 143 4.86 3.36 -19.97
CA GLN A 143 4.85 4.28 -21.13
C GLN A 143 3.44 4.59 -21.69
N GLY A 144 2.40 3.91 -21.23
CA GLY A 144 1.04 3.99 -21.78
C GLY A 144 0.16 5.05 -21.14
N ASP A 145 0.49 5.51 -19.94
CA ASP A 145 -0.32 6.46 -19.17
C ASP A 145 0.21 7.90 -19.36
N LEU A 146 -0.03 8.45 -20.56
CA LEU A 146 0.31 9.84 -20.88
C LEU A 146 -0.31 10.88 -19.92
N PRO A 147 -1.61 10.80 -19.55
CA PRO A 147 -2.20 11.78 -18.65
C PRO A 147 -1.61 11.67 -17.23
N GLY A 148 -1.35 10.44 -16.74
CA GLY A 148 -0.70 10.23 -15.45
C GLY A 148 0.73 10.78 -15.42
N ILE A 149 1.52 10.55 -16.47
CA ILE A 149 2.89 11.09 -16.58
C ILE A 149 2.89 12.62 -16.63
N ALA A 150 2.02 13.23 -17.45
CA ALA A 150 1.89 14.68 -17.55
C ALA A 150 1.47 15.31 -16.21
N SER A 151 0.52 14.68 -15.50
CA SER A 151 0.09 15.13 -14.18
C SER A 151 1.20 15.09 -13.12
N ARG A 152 2.13 14.13 -13.21
CA ARG A 152 3.26 14.03 -12.26
C ARG A 152 4.34 15.08 -12.52
N ILE A 153 4.61 15.39 -13.78
CA ILE A 153 5.56 16.44 -14.15
C ILE A 153 4.98 17.83 -13.84
N GLY A 154 3.68 18.01 -14.06
CA GLY A 154 2.93 19.24 -13.76
C GLY A 154 3.23 20.43 -14.69
N THR A 155 4.40 20.47 -15.32
CA THR A 155 4.83 21.56 -16.21
C THR A 155 4.74 21.25 -17.70
N LYS A 156 4.47 19.99 -18.06
CA LYS A 156 4.44 19.50 -19.44
C LYS A 156 3.08 18.91 -19.78
N SER A 157 2.61 19.17 -21.00
CA SER A 157 1.37 18.62 -21.53
C SER A 157 1.55 17.19 -22.06
N GLU A 158 0.45 16.46 -22.21
CA GLU A 158 0.43 15.09 -22.76
C GLU A 158 1.14 14.98 -24.12
N ILE A 159 1.01 16.01 -24.95
CA ILE A 159 1.61 16.05 -26.29
C ILE A 159 3.13 16.19 -26.20
N GLU A 160 3.63 17.00 -25.27
CA GLU A 160 5.07 17.20 -25.06
C GLU A 160 5.72 15.94 -24.46
N VAL A 161 5.03 15.30 -23.52
CA VAL A 161 5.42 13.99 -22.95
C VAL A 161 5.49 12.93 -24.05
N ASN A 162 4.45 12.82 -24.88
CA ASN A 162 4.45 11.87 -25.99
C ASN A 162 5.55 12.19 -27.02
N HIS A 163 5.78 13.47 -27.30
CA HIS A 163 6.87 13.88 -28.19
C HIS A 163 8.25 13.46 -27.65
N TYR A 164 8.50 13.61 -26.35
CA TYR A 164 9.74 13.15 -25.72
C TYR A 164 9.89 11.63 -25.81
N LEU A 165 8.82 10.87 -25.54
CA LEU A 165 8.80 9.40 -25.69
C LEU A 165 9.13 8.98 -27.12
N ASP A 166 8.57 9.66 -28.12
CA ASP A 166 8.82 9.36 -29.53
C ASP A 166 10.26 9.68 -29.94
N VAL A 167 10.88 10.73 -29.37
CA VAL A 167 12.31 11.01 -29.55
C VAL A 167 13.17 9.88 -28.97
N LEU A 168 12.85 9.39 -27.76
CA LEU A 168 13.57 8.27 -27.15
C LEU A 168 13.44 6.98 -27.98
N ARG A 169 12.23 6.66 -28.45
CA ARG A 169 11.99 5.51 -29.33
C ARG A 169 12.78 5.62 -30.63
N THR A 170 12.76 6.79 -31.27
CA THR A 170 13.50 7.05 -32.51
C THR A 170 15.01 6.91 -32.28
N ALA A 171 15.52 7.48 -31.18
CA ALA A 171 16.93 7.35 -30.82
C ALA A 171 17.33 5.88 -30.57
N ARG A 172 16.48 5.09 -29.89
CA ARG A 172 16.68 3.64 -29.70
C ARG A 172 16.77 2.91 -31.03
N LEU A 173 15.82 3.15 -31.95
CA LEU A 173 15.79 2.52 -33.28
C LEU A 173 17.02 2.90 -34.13
N LEU A 174 17.43 4.16 -34.11
CA LEU A 174 18.63 4.62 -34.81
C LEU A 174 19.89 3.97 -34.25
N ARG A 175 19.99 3.85 -32.91
CA ARG A 175 21.10 3.16 -32.26
C ARG A 175 21.16 1.69 -32.66
N GLN A 176 20.04 0.96 -32.62
CA GLN A 176 20.00 -0.45 -33.03
C GLN A 176 20.44 -0.65 -34.50
N ARG A 177 20.18 0.33 -35.37
CA ARG A 177 20.64 0.31 -36.77
C ARG A 177 22.14 0.56 -36.92
N GLN A 178 22.70 1.47 -36.15
CA GLN A 178 24.12 1.87 -36.23
C GLN A 178 25.03 0.92 -35.45
N VAL A 179 24.58 0.55 -34.25
CA VAL A 179 25.25 -0.33 -33.30
C VAL A 179 24.40 -1.60 -33.22
N ARG A 180 24.91 -2.72 -33.73
CA ARG A 180 24.25 -4.04 -33.65
C ARG A 180 24.31 -4.64 -32.23
N ARG A 181 24.21 -3.79 -31.19
CA ARG A 181 24.24 -4.17 -29.79
C ARG A 181 23.11 -3.43 -29.08
N PRO A 182 22.43 -4.08 -28.12
CA PRO A 182 21.46 -3.39 -27.28
C PRO A 182 22.14 -2.27 -26.47
N ALA A 183 21.37 -1.25 -26.08
CA ALA A 183 21.88 -0.14 -25.29
C ALA A 183 22.10 -0.52 -23.82
N VAL A 184 21.30 -1.48 -23.34
CA VAL A 184 21.34 -2.07 -22.01
C VAL A 184 21.22 -3.58 -22.21
N GLU A 185 22.16 -4.34 -21.66
CA GLU A 185 22.07 -5.81 -21.63
C GLU A 185 21.29 -6.28 -20.40
N PHE A 186 20.75 -7.50 -20.44
CA PHE A 186 19.99 -8.07 -19.33
C PHE A 186 20.71 -7.97 -17.97
N PRO A 187 22.02 -8.26 -17.84
CA PRO A 187 22.71 -8.16 -16.56
C PRO A 187 23.12 -6.73 -16.16
N GLU A 188 22.76 -5.72 -16.96
CA GLU A 188 22.92 -4.29 -16.62
C GLU A 188 21.63 -3.70 -16.03
N ILE A 189 20.54 -4.47 -16.03
CA ILE A 189 19.33 -4.11 -15.30
C ILE A 189 19.67 -4.16 -13.80
N PRO A 190 19.21 -3.19 -12.99
CA PRO A 190 19.43 -3.20 -11.55
C PRO A 190 19.01 -4.53 -10.92
N ALA A 191 19.83 -5.00 -10.00
CA ALA A 191 19.65 -6.29 -9.37
C ALA A 191 18.33 -6.36 -8.58
N ALA A 192 17.68 -7.52 -8.65
CA ALA A 192 16.51 -7.78 -7.81
C ALA A 192 16.97 -8.10 -6.39
N VAL A 193 16.81 -7.14 -5.47
CA VAL A 193 17.16 -7.31 -4.06
C VAL A 193 16.09 -8.14 -3.36
N GLU A 194 16.49 -9.28 -2.80
CA GLU A 194 15.66 -10.09 -1.91
C GLU A 194 16.21 -10.04 -0.48
N LEU A 195 15.33 -9.92 0.49
CA LEU A 195 15.69 -9.97 1.92
C LEU A 195 15.28 -11.32 2.51
N SER A 196 16.12 -11.89 3.37
CA SER A 196 15.78 -13.12 4.06
C SER A 196 14.56 -12.94 4.97
N GLN A 197 13.80 -14.02 5.18
CA GLN A 197 12.66 -14.03 6.10
C GLN A 197 13.07 -13.61 7.53
N GLN A 198 14.30 -13.91 7.96
CA GLN A 198 14.82 -13.50 9.27
C GLN A 198 14.99 -11.98 9.35
N CYS A 199 15.50 -11.36 8.27
CA CYS A 199 15.65 -9.91 8.17
C CYS A 199 14.26 -9.22 8.18
N CYS A 200 13.30 -9.73 7.39
CA CYS A 200 11.93 -9.24 7.38
C CYS A 200 11.29 -9.26 8.77
N HIS A 201 11.42 -10.37 9.51
CA HIS A 201 10.92 -10.43 10.89
C HIS A 201 11.60 -9.41 11.82
N ALA A 202 12.89 -9.17 11.65
CA ALA A 202 13.60 -8.17 12.46
C ALA A 202 13.17 -6.72 12.13
N LEU A 203 12.80 -6.46 10.86
CA LEU A 203 12.17 -5.21 10.42
C LEU A 203 10.77 -5.06 11.02
N ASP A 204 9.95 -6.10 10.98
CA ASP A 204 8.61 -6.11 11.58
C ASP A 204 8.69 -5.82 13.10
N GLU A 205 9.64 -6.42 13.81
CA GLU A 205 9.88 -6.13 15.23
C GLU A 205 10.25 -4.65 15.48
N ALA A 206 11.04 -4.04 14.58
CA ALA A 206 11.41 -2.63 14.68
C ALA A 206 10.22 -1.71 14.38
N ALA A 207 9.41 -2.06 13.38
CA ALA A 207 8.17 -1.38 13.03
C ALA A 207 7.16 -1.43 14.19
N ASP A 208 6.96 -2.61 14.79
CA ASP A 208 6.13 -2.80 15.98
C ASP A 208 6.58 -1.91 17.15
N ALA A 209 7.89 -1.84 17.40
CA ALA A 209 8.45 -1.03 18.48
C ALA A 209 8.20 0.48 18.31
N ILE A 210 8.17 0.98 17.06
CA ILE A 210 7.80 2.36 16.75
C ILE A 210 6.29 2.53 16.88
N SER A 211 5.52 1.62 16.30
CA SER A 211 4.06 1.65 16.29
C SER A 211 3.49 1.74 17.71
N VAL A 212 3.95 0.91 18.65
CA VAL A 212 3.48 0.93 20.05
C VAL A 212 3.84 2.24 20.77
N ARG A 213 4.96 2.87 20.42
CA ARG A 213 5.32 4.18 21.00
C ARG A 213 4.48 5.30 20.43
N GLN A 214 4.17 5.24 19.13
CA GLN A 214 3.30 6.19 18.47
C GLN A 214 1.89 6.12 19.08
N GLU A 215 1.35 4.90 19.22
CA GLU A 215 0.07 4.65 19.88
C GLU A 215 0.04 5.25 21.29
N ARG A 216 1.06 5.00 22.12
CA ARG A 216 1.14 5.62 23.47
C ARG A 216 1.17 7.14 23.44
N LYS A 217 1.88 7.75 22.49
CA LYS A 217 1.91 9.22 22.35
C LYS A 217 0.55 9.76 21.93
N GLU A 218 -0.18 9.03 21.10
CA GLU A 218 -1.55 9.37 20.70
C GLU A 218 -2.52 9.23 21.87
N GLU A 219 -2.44 8.13 22.64
CA GLU A 219 -3.18 7.96 23.90
C GLU A 219 -2.95 9.12 24.85
N GLN A 220 -1.69 9.51 25.10
CA GLN A 220 -1.37 10.65 25.98
C GLN A 220 -1.93 11.97 25.48
N ARG A 221 -1.96 12.17 24.15
CA ARG A 221 -2.53 13.38 23.54
C ARG A 221 -4.05 13.41 23.71
N GLU A 222 -4.71 12.28 23.53
CA GLU A 222 -6.14 12.12 23.73
C GLU A 222 -6.51 12.28 25.22
N GLU A 223 -5.78 11.63 26.12
CA GLU A 223 -5.89 11.80 27.58
C GLU A 223 -5.75 13.27 27.99
N SER A 224 -4.76 13.97 27.44
CA SER A 224 -4.54 15.39 27.74
C SER A 224 -5.69 16.29 27.25
N LYS A 225 -6.37 15.92 26.17
CA LYS A 225 -7.44 16.70 25.55
C LYS A 225 -8.81 16.42 26.21
N TRP A 226 -9.09 15.16 26.52
CA TRP A 226 -10.41 14.69 26.94
C TRP A 226 -10.47 14.21 28.40
N GLY A 227 -9.34 14.12 29.11
CA GLY A 227 -9.29 13.62 30.47
C GLY A 227 -9.84 12.20 30.56
N ASP A 228 -10.60 11.88 31.61
CA ASP A 228 -11.10 10.53 31.89
C ASP A 228 -12.07 9.95 30.84
N CYS A 229 -12.54 10.75 29.88
CA CYS A 229 -13.43 10.30 28.82
C CYS A 229 -12.75 10.11 27.45
N TRP A 230 -11.41 10.12 27.40
CA TRP A 230 -10.64 9.95 26.17
C TRP A 230 -10.93 8.62 25.45
N ASP A 231 -11.04 7.51 26.18
CA ASP A 231 -11.39 6.18 25.67
C ASP A 231 -12.83 5.82 26.03
N ILE A 232 -13.76 5.90 25.07
CA ILE A 232 -15.18 5.62 25.31
C ILE A 232 -15.40 4.12 25.25
N SER A 233 -15.19 3.50 26.41
CA SER A 233 -15.54 2.09 26.65
C SER A 233 -17.06 1.87 26.75
N PRO A 234 -17.56 0.63 26.59
CA PRO A 234 -18.99 0.32 26.72
C PRO A 234 -19.61 0.77 28.06
N LYS A 235 -18.82 0.81 29.14
CA LYS A 235 -19.26 1.30 30.45
C LYS A 235 -19.45 2.83 30.44
N ILE A 236 -18.49 3.56 29.87
CA ILE A 236 -18.54 5.02 29.75
C ILE A 236 -19.65 5.44 28.80
N ALA A 237 -19.78 4.77 27.65
CA ALA A 237 -20.86 5.00 26.69
C ALA A 237 -22.25 4.92 27.33
N ARG A 238 -22.53 3.86 28.12
CA ARG A 238 -23.81 3.70 28.82
C ARG A 238 -24.09 4.80 29.85
N ARG A 239 -23.06 5.37 30.47
CA ARG A 239 -23.20 6.48 31.42
C ARG A 239 -23.48 7.80 30.69
N LEU A 240 -22.75 8.05 29.61
CA LEU A 240 -22.95 9.22 28.76
C LEU A 240 -24.32 9.23 28.09
N ASP A 241 -24.80 8.07 27.61
CA ASP A 241 -26.14 7.92 27.02
C ASP A 241 -27.26 8.19 28.04
N LYS A 242 -27.01 7.95 29.34
CA LYS A 242 -27.94 8.30 30.44
C LYS A 242 -27.88 9.78 30.82
N GLY A 243 -27.00 10.56 30.19
CA GLY A 243 -26.78 11.97 30.50
C GLY A 243 -25.92 12.22 31.74
N GLU A 244 -25.20 11.22 32.24
CA GLU A 244 -24.25 11.41 33.34
C GLU A 244 -23.02 12.19 32.84
N THR A 245 -22.62 13.23 33.59
CA THR A 245 -21.35 13.93 33.34
C THR A 245 -20.21 13.09 33.90
N VAL A 246 -19.39 12.54 33.00
CA VAL A 246 -18.19 11.77 33.37
C VAL A 246 -17.04 12.71 33.73
N VAL A 247 -16.96 13.87 33.08
CA VAL A 247 -15.96 14.91 33.35
C VAL A 247 -16.69 16.16 33.85
N GLU A 248 -16.32 16.64 35.04
CA GLU A 248 -16.91 17.85 35.62
C GLU A 248 -16.62 19.07 34.74
N GLY A 249 -17.68 19.74 34.27
CA GLY A 249 -17.57 21.00 33.50
C GLY A 249 -17.39 20.86 31.98
N GLN A 250 -17.21 19.65 31.43
CA GLN A 250 -17.19 19.42 29.98
C GLN A 250 -18.53 18.90 29.46
N VAL A 251 -19.17 19.68 28.58
CA VAL A 251 -20.34 19.23 27.82
C VAL A 251 -19.87 18.62 26.52
N LEU A 252 -20.04 17.31 26.36
CA LEU A 252 -19.73 16.60 25.12
C LEU A 252 -20.90 16.78 24.13
N PRO A 253 -20.72 17.48 22.99
CA PRO A 253 -21.83 17.70 22.05
C PRO A 253 -22.29 16.41 21.37
N PHE A 254 -21.35 15.52 21.06
CA PHE A 254 -21.62 14.26 20.36
C PHE A 254 -22.52 13.31 21.15
N SER A 255 -22.47 13.32 22.49
CA SER A 255 -23.31 12.45 23.33
C SER A 255 -24.80 12.83 23.30
N LYS A 256 -25.14 14.04 22.83
CA LYS A 256 -26.53 14.46 22.63
C LYS A 256 -27.10 14.02 21.29
N LEU A 257 -26.23 13.81 20.30
CA LEU A 257 -26.62 13.46 18.93
C LEU A 257 -26.62 11.95 18.71
N PHE A 258 -25.61 11.25 19.25
CA PHE A 258 -25.40 9.83 19.01
C PHE A 258 -25.71 8.99 20.25
N ASN A 259 -26.24 7.79 20.01
CA ASN A 259 -26.32 6.73 21.02
C ASN A 259 -25.00 5.94 21.00
N LEU A 260 -24.11 6.24 21.94
CA LEU A 260 -22.74 5.74 21.94
C LEU A 260 -22.71 4.22 22.16
N HIS A 261 -23.63 3.68 22.98
CA HIS A 261 -23.72 2.26 23.21
C HIS A 261 -24.07 1.47 21.94
N THR A 262 -24.99 1.98 21.13
CA THR A 262 -25.36 1.34 19.85
C THR A 262 -24.19 1.35 18.87
N TRP A 263 -23.44 2.45 18.82
CA TRP A 263 -22.26 2.54 17.96
C TRP A 263 -21.19 1.51 18.32
N LEU A 264 -20.87 1.36 19.62
CA LEU A 264 -19.92 0.34 20.07
C LEU A 264 -20.44 -1.07 19.79
N ARG A 265 -21.75 -1.30 19.93
CA ARG A 265 -22.37 -2.60 19.61
C ARG A 265 -22.29 -2.92 18.11
N LEU A 266 -22.41 -1.92 17.23
CA LEU A 266 -22.19 -2.10 15.80
C LEU A 266 -20.73 -2.46 15.51
N SER A 267 -19.78 -1.81 16.21
CA SER A 267 -18.36 -2.16 16.10
C SER A 267 -18.11 -3.62 16.51
N GLU A 268 -18.62 -4.01 17.68
CA GLU A 268 -18.46 -5.34 18.28
C GLU A 268 -19.10 -6.46 17.45
N ARG A 269 -20.28 -6.23 16.85
CA ARG A 269 -21.06 -7.30 16.20
C ARG A 269 -20.96 -7.33 14.68
N ILE A 270 -20.62 -6.20 14.06
CA ILE A 270 -20.68 -6.03 12.61
C ILE A 270 -19.30 -5.63 12.08
N PHE A 271 -18.73 -4.50 12.50
CA PHE A 271 -17.54 -3.97 11.83
C PHE A 271 -16.23 -4.68 12.18
N MET A 272 -16.11 -5.22 13.39
CA MET A 272 -14.90 -5.90 13.87
C MET A 272 -15.13 -7.39 14.15
N ASN A 273 -16.16 -8.01 13.56
CA ASN A 273 -16.54 -9.40 13.83
C ASN A 273 -16.47 -10.27 12.57
N SER A 274 -15.37 -10.15 11.82
CA SER A 274 -15.12 -10.95 10.62
C SER A 274 -14.89 -12.42 10.98
N SER A 275 -15.19 -13.33 10.04
CA SER A 275 -14.77 -14.74 10.11
C SER A 275 -13.25 -14.90 10.05
N ILE A 276 -12.54 -13.91 9.51
CA ILE A 276 -11.08 -13.92 9.44
C ILE A 276 -10.51 -13.49 10.80
N PRO A 277 -9.62 -14.29 11.43
CA PRO A 277 -9.06 -13.95 12.73
C PRO A 277 -8.46 -12.54 12.78
N SER A 278 -7.64 -12.14 11.80
CA SER A 278 -6.96 -10.84 11.80
C SER A 278 -7.91 -9.62 11.76
N GLU A 279 -9.17 -9.80 11.36
CA GLU A 279 -10.19 -8.75 11.27
C GLU A 279 -11.25 -8.89 12.39
N ASN A 280 -11.08 -9.87 13.28
CA ASN A 280 -11.95 -10.11 14.42
C ASN A 280 -11.33 -9.51 15.69
N TRP A 281 -12.08 -8.65 16.40
CA TRP A 281 -11.60 -8.00 17.61
C TRP A 281 -11.20 -9.00 18.71
N ASP A 282 -11.92 -10.12 18.83
CA ASP A 282 -11.69 -11.11 19.89
C ASP A 282 -10.35 -11.86 19.72
N SER A 283 -9.86 -11.96 18.48
CA SER A 283 -8.56 -12.57 18.21
C SER A 283 -7.37 -11.65 18.53
N ILE A 284 -7.61 -10.32 18.50
CA ILE A 284 -6.58 -9.29 18.62
C ILE A 284 -6.36 -8.94 20.10
N ASP A 285 -7.42 -8.57 20.82
CA ASP A 285 -7.35 -8.20 22.23
C ASP A 285 -8.58 -8.66 23.04
N ASN A 286 -8.41 -8.84 24.34
CA ASN A 286 -9.49 -9.28 25.24
C ASN A 286 -10.42 -8.14 25.66
N ARG A 287 -10.23 -6.94 25.10
CA ARG A 287 -11.01 -5.76 25.45
C ARG A 287 -12.10 -5.60 24.39
N PRO A 288 -13.36 -5.39 24.81
CA PRO A 288 -14.41 -5.09 23.86
C PRO A 288 -14.07 -3.80 23.11
N PRO A 289 -14.51 -3.65 21.85
CA PRO A 289 -14.23 -2.46 21.07
C PRO A 289 -14.62 -1.18 21.82
N SER A 290 -13.69 -0.23 21.83
CA SER A 290 -13.89 1.13 22.31
C SER A 290 -13.57 2.11 21.18
N MET A 291 -13.94 3.37 21.36
CA MET A 291 -13.65 4.42 20.39
C MET A 291 -13.16 5.66 21.12
N TRP A 292 -12.22 6.38 20.52
CA TRP A 292 -11.71 7.62 21.11
C TRP A 292 -12.75 8.74 21.05
N ALA A 293 -12.69 9.64 22.04
CA ALA A 293 -13.56 10.82 22.09
C ALA A 293 -13.38 11.74 20.88
N THR A 294 -12.14 11.94 20.40
CA THR A 294 -11.91 12.70 19.15
C THR A 294 -12.66 12.09 17.97
N THR A 295 -12.72 10.76 17.86
CA THR A 295 -13.46 10.09 16.77
C THR A 295 -14.95 10.42 16.80
N PHE A 296 -15.57 10.44 17.98
CA PHE A 296 -16.97 10.86 18.10
C PHE A 296 -17.18 12.35 17.85
N ASP A 297 -16.22 13.20 18.21
CA ASP A 297 -16.23 14.63 17.90
C ASP A 297 -16.13 14.87 16.38
N ASP A 298 -15.30 14.10 15.68
CA ASP A 298 -15.18 14.13 14.22
C ASP A 298 -16.48 13.67 13.55
N PHE A 299 -17.10 12.58 14.02
CA PHE A 299 -18.40 12.14 13.52
C PHE A 299 -19.49 13.19 13.75
N HIS A 300 -19.49 13.86 14.90
CA HIS A 300 -20.45 14.91 15.20
C HIS A 300 -20.23 16.12 14.27
N SER A 301 -18.97 16.53 14.08
CA SER A 301 -18.60 17.60 13.17
C SER A 301 -19.01 17.30 11.72
N LEU A 302 -18.78 16.07 11.27
CA LEU A 302 -19.19 15.60 9.94
C LEU A 302 -20.71 15.59 9.80
N ALA A 303 -21.45 15.03 10.76
CA ALA A 303 -22.91 15.01 10.75
C ALA A 303 -23.50 16.43 10.71
N VAL A 304 -22.97 17.35 11.52
CA VAL A 304 -23.40 18.75 11.53
C VAL A 304 -23.07 19.45 10.22
N SER A 305 -21.89 19.20 9.65
CA SER A 305 -21.47 19.81 8.38
C SER A 305 -22.35 19.36 7.21
N ILE A 306 -22.58 18.05 7.08
CA ILE A 306 -23.41 17.48 6.01
C ILE A 306 -24.86 17.93 6.16
N THR A 307 -25.42 17.86 7.37
CA THR A 307 -26.82 18.30 7.61
C THR A 307 -26.99 19.80 7.34
N LYS A 308 -26.06 20.66 7.76
CA LYS A 308 -26.08 22.08 7.42
C LYS A 308 -26.06 22.30 5.90
N ARG A 309 -25.17 21.62 5.19
CA ARG A 309 -25.07 21.74 3.73
C ARG A 309 -26.37 21.31 3.06
N LEU A 310 -26.95 20.19 3.48
CA LEU A 310 -28.22 19.68 2.96
C LEU A 310 -29.38 20.66 3.24
N VAL A 311 -29.48 21.20 4.47
CA VAL A 311 -30.51 22.17 4.82
C VAL A 311 -30.36 23.46 4.01
N GLN A 312 -29.13 23.94 3.81
CA GLN A 312 -28.88 25.15 3.02
C GLN A 312 -29.22 24.96 1.53
N THR A 313 -28.82 23.84 0.93
CA THR A 313 -29.13 23.57 -0.49
C THR A 313 -30.61 23.34 -0.71
N THR A 314 -31.31 22.68 0.23
CA THR A 314 -32.77 22.52 0.15
C THR A 314 -33.51 23.84 0.26
N ILE A 315 -33.10 24.71 1.19
CA ILE A 315 -33.64 26.08 1.28
C ILE A 315 -33.41 26.82 -0.03
N PHE A 316 -32.18 26.82 -0.56
CA PHE A 316 -31.86 27.51 -1.82
C PHE A 316 -32.68 27.01 -3.01
N LEU A 317 -32.78 25.69 -3.21
CA LEU A 317 -33.53 25.10 -4.31
C LEU A 317 -35.03 25.35 -4.18
N SER A 318 -35.57 25.23 -2.96
CA SER A 318 -36.98 25.52 -2.69
C SER A 318 -37.31 27.00 -2.91
N GLU A 319 -36.44 27.92 -2.49
CA GLU A 319 -36.59 29.35 -2.75
C GLU A 319 -36.53 29.67 -4.24
N SER A 320 -35.57 29.10 -4.97
CA SER A 320 -35.45 29.25 -6.42
C SER A 320 -36.75 28.83 -7.13
N ARG A 321 -37.28 27.64 -6.78
CA ARG A 321 -38.56 27.15 -7.30
C ARG A 321 -39.72 28.08 -6.93
N ILE A 322 -39.82 28.53 -5.67
CA ILE A 322 -40.90 29.41 -5.21
C ILE A 322 -40.86 30.74 -5.97
N ARG A 323 -39.68 31.35 -6.15
CA ARG A 323 -39.52 32.61 -6.89
C ARG A 323 -39.96 32.45 -8.34
N ALA A 324 -39.44 31.44 -9.05
CA ALA A 324 -39.81 31.17 -10.44
C ALA A 324 -41.32 30.89 -10.60
N LYS A 325 -41.93 30.15 -9.66
CA LYS A 325 -43.36 29.83 -9.72
C LYS A 325 -44.25 31.01 -9.33
N LYS A 326 -43.80 31.88 -8.42
CA LYS A 326 -44.52 33.12 -8.04
C LYS A 326 -44.59 34.13 -9.18
N GLU A 327 -43.57 34.17 -10.05
CA GLU A 327 -43.58 35.01 -11.25
C GLU A 327 -44.73 34.63 -12.20
N LEU A 328 -45.02 33.33 -12.32
CA LEU A 328 -46.12 32.81 -13.14
C LEU A 328 -47.47 32.81 -12.40
N VAL A 329 -47.46 32.48 -11.10
CA VAL A 329 -48.64 32.30 -10.26
C VAL A 329 -48.41 32.96 -8.89
N PRO A 330 -48.89 34.21 -8.70
CA PRO A 330 -48.66 34.98 -7.47
C PRO A 330 -49.21 34.34 -6.18
N THR A 331 -50.16 33.41 -6.29
CA THR A 331 -50.77 32.69 -5.16
C THR A 331 -49.99 31.45 -4.71
N THR A 332 -48.76 31.26 -5.20
CA THR A 332 -47.92 30.12 -4.83
C THR A 332 -47.51 30.16 -3.36
N ARG A 333 -47.76 29.06 -2.64
CA ARG A 333 -47.40 28.90 -1.22
C ARG A 333 -45.90 28.69 -1.02
N GLU A 334 -45.37 29.27 0.05
CA GLU A 334 -43.97 29.15 0.48
C GLU A 334 -43.78 27.89 1.33
N ILE A 335 -43.68 26.74 0.69
CA ILE A 335 -43.53 25.44 1.36
C ILE A 335 -42.40 24.67 0.68
N ILE A 336 -41.55 24.04 1.47
CA ILE A 336 -40.49 23.12 1.02
C ILE A 336 -41.14 21.76 0.70
N ARG A 337 -40.83 21.19 -0.47
CA ARG A 337 -41.36 19.90 -0.92
C ARG A 337 -40.30 18.81 -0.81
N ALA A 338 -40.73 17.55 -0.73
CA ALA A 338 -39.82 16.39 -0.77
C ALA A 338 -38.92 16.40 -2.02
N GLN A 339 -39.47 16.79 -3.18
CA GLN A 339 -38.71 16.97 -4.42
C GLN A 339 -37.60 18.02 -4.32
N ASP A 340 -37.78 19.06 -3.50
CA ASP A 340 -36.72 20.06 -3.26
C ASP A 340 -35.55 19.42 -2.46
N VAL A 341 -35.86 18.42 -1.61
CA VAL A 341 -34.88 17.62 -0.86
C VAL A 341 -34.18 16.61 -1.74
N GLU A 342 -34.90 15.86 -2.56
CA GLU A 342 -34.32 14.91 -3.52
C GLU A 342 -33.38 15.60 -4.51
N ALA A 343 -33.78 16.77 -5.02
CA ALA A 343 -32.94 17.59 -5.89
C ALA A 343 -31.67 18.08 -5.17
N ALA A 344 -31.76 18.43 -3.88
CA ALA A 344 -30.60 18.82 -3.08
C ALA A 344 -29.64 17.65 -2.83
N VAL A 345 -30.18 16.46 -2.53
CA VAL A 345 -29.41 15.21 -2.37
C VAL A 345 -28.64 14.92 -3.66
N SER A 346 -29.34 14.95 -4.79
CA SER A 346 -28.74 14.75 -6.13
C SER A 346 -27.68 15.80 -6.45
N SER A 347 -27.94 17.09 -6.16
CA SER A 347 -26.99 18.18 -6.40
C SER A 347 -25.73 18.10 -5.53
N LEU A 348 -25.83 17.48 -4.35
CA LEU A 348 -24.70 17.26 -3.45
C LEU A 348 -23.96 15.95 -3.72
N GLY A 349 -24.42 15.14 -4.69
CA GLY A 349 -23.84 13.83 -4.99
C GLY A 349 -24.02 12.82 -3.86
N LEU A 350 -25.05 12.97 -3.02
CA LEU A 350 -25.34 12.04 -1.94
C LEU A 350 -26.22 10.89 -2.44
N ASN A 351 -26.05 9.71 -1.86
CA ASN A 351 -26.90 8.56 -2.16
C ASN A 351 -28.30 8.77 -1.55
N HIS A 352 -29.33 8.39 -2.31
CA HIS A 352 -30.72 8.49 -1.86
C HIS A 352 -31.07 7.45 -0.78
N ASN A 353 -30.35 6.32 -0.77
CA ASN A 353 -30.65 5.20 0.10
C ASN A 353 -29.37 4.45 0.51
N SER A 354 -29.33 3.96 1.75
CA SER A 354 -28.29 3.10 2.32
C SER A 354 -28.66 1.61 2.36
N HIS A 355 -29.87 1.21 1.95
CA HIS A 355 -30.34 -0.18 2.00
C HIS A 355 -29.40 -1.14 1.25
N GLN A 356 -28.95 -0.77 0.04
CA GLN A 356 -27.98 -1.56 -0.72
C GLN A 356 -26.61 -1.65 -0.01
N PHE A 357 -26.19 -0.58 0.68
CA PHE A 357 -24.96 -0.59 1.44
C PHE A 357 -25.02 -1.58 2.62
N TRP A 358 -26.19 -1.68 3.28
CA TRP A 358 -26.39 -2.58 4.41
C TRP A 358 -26.74 -4.01 4.01
N SER A 359 -27.43 -4.25 2.88
CA SER A 359 -27.73 -5.61 2.43
C SER A 359 -26.44 -6.38 2.10
N GLN A 360 -25.48 -5.72 1.45
CA GLN A 360 -24.17 -6.30 1.12
C GLN A 360 -23.18 -6.29 2.31
N CYS A 361 -23.63 -5.92 3.52
CA CYS A 361 -22.74 -5.77 4.67
C CYS A 361 -22.08 -7.09 5.06
N ALA A 362 -22.84 -8.19 5.09
CA ALA A 362 -22.33 -9.51 5.45
C ALA A 362 -21.20 -9.96 4.50
N ARG A 363 -21.40 -9.80 3.18
CA ARG A 363 -20.38 -10.12 2.18
C ARG A 363 -19.16 -9.20 2.28
N ARG A 364 -19.38 -7.89 2.43
CA ARG A 364 -18.31 -6.87 2.49
C ARG A 364 -17.41 -7.06 3.71
N LEU A 365 -17.98 -7.45 4.85
CA LEU A 365 -17.28 -7.63 6.12
C LEU A 365 -17.01 -9.11 6.46
N ARG A 366 -17.35 -10.03 5.54
CA ARG A 366 -17.17 -11.49 5.68
C ARG A 366 -17.74 -12.04 7.00
N LEU A 367 -18.95 -11.61 7.31
CA LEU A 367 -19.67 -12.01 8.52
C LEU A 367 -20.32 -13.37 8.33
N GLU A 368 -20.19 -14.22 9.34
CA GLU A 368 -20.99 -15.43 9.48
C GLU A 368 -22.33 -15.05 10.11
N VAL A 369 -23.41 -15.18 9.33
CA VAL A 369 -24.75 -14.82 9.75
C VAL A 369 -25.55 -16.08 9.95
N HIS A 370 -26.13 -16.23 11.14
CA HIS A 370 -27.03 -17.32 11.47
C HIS A 370 -28.44 -16.76 11.66
N GLU A 371 -29.46 -17.53 11.29
CA GLU A 371 -30.88 -17.16 11.44
C GLU A 371 -31.26 -16.97 12.92
N GLU A 372 -30.70 -17.80 13.79
CA GLU A 372 -30.75 -17.65 15.23
C GLU A 372 -29.34 -17.75 15.82
N PRO A 373 -29.02 -16.99 16.89
CA PRO A 373 -27.73 -17.11 17.54
C PRO A 373 -27.53 -18.55 18.03
N PRO A 374 -26.43 -19.23 17.67
CA PRO A 374 -26.16 -20.57 18.17
C PRO A 374 -26.08 -20.52 19.70
N GLN A 375 -26.69 -21.52 20.35
CA GLN A 375 -26.48 -21.69 21.79
C GLN A 375 -25.03 -22.13 22.00
N LEU A 376 -24.41 -21.77 23.13
CA LEU A 376 -23.02 -22.12 23.47
C LEU A 376 -22.71 -23.64 23.39
N GLU A 377 -23.74 -24.49 23.41
CA GLU A 377 -23.63 -25.95 23.28
C GLU A 377 -23.73 -26.46 21.83
N GLU A 378 -24.18 -25.63 20.88
CA GLU A 378 -24.35 -25.94 19.43
C GLU A 378 -23.38 -25.15 18.54
N GLU A 379 -22.37 -24.51 19.13
CA GLU A 379 -21.37 -23.68 18.44
C GLU A 379 -20.52 -24.55 17.50
N GLY A 380 -20.92 -24.60 16.22
CA GLY A 380 -20.29 -25.41 15.16
C GLY A 380 -21.22 -26.40 14.44
N GLU A 381 -22.46 -26.61 14.91
CA GLU A 381 -23.41 -27.53 14.25
C GLU A 381 -24.37 -26.82 13.26
N ARG A 382 -24.60 -25.52 13.43
CA ARG A 382 -25.45 -24.74 12.52
C ARG A 382 -24.61 -24.11 11.40
N GLU A 383 -24.90 -24.51 10.17
CA GLU A 383 -24.28 -23.90 9.00
C GLU A 383 -24.69 -22.41 8.88
N PRO A 384 -23.75 -21.51 8.56
CA PRO A 384 -24.06 -20.11 8.31
C PRO A 384 -24.88 -19.97 7.03
N LEU A 385 -25.76 -18.96 7.00
CA LEU A 385 -26.52 -18.62 5.79
C LEU A 385 -25.58 -18.19 4.66
N SER A 386 -25.91 -18.54 3.42
CA SER A 386 -25.13 -18.06 2.29
C SER A 386 -25.29 -16.55 2.09
N TYR A 387 -24.28 -15.88 1.53
CA TYR A 387 -24.33 -14.43 1.32
C TYR A 387 -25.50 -14.01 0.41
N GLU A 388 -25.87 -14.84 -0.56
CA GLU A 388 -27.01 -14.57 -1.46
C GLU A 388 -28.35 -14.66 -0.72
N GLU A 389 -28.52 -15.63 0.16
CA GLU A 389 -29.70 -15.75 1.03
C GLU A 389 -29.78 -14.58 2.00
N VAL A 390 -28.67 -14.18 2.64
CA VAL A 390 -28.66 -13.02 3.55
C VAL A 390 -29.01 -11.73 2.81
N GLU A 391 -28.43 -11.50 1.64
CA GLU A 391 -28.69 -10.31 0.84
C GLU A 391 -30.14 -10.25 0.36
N THR A 392 -30.71 -11.38 -0.07
CA THR A 392 -32.12 -11.45 -0.47
C THR A 392 -33.05 -11.24 0.71
N LEU A 393 -32.80 -11.87 1.87
CA LEU A 393 -33.62 -11.66 3.08
C LEU A 393 -33.61 -10.20 3.55
N LEU A 394 -32.45 -9.53 3.52
CA LEU A 394 -32.31 -8.13 3.90
C LEU A 394 -32.95 -7.15 2.89
N LEU A 395 -33.08 -7.56 1.61
CA LEU A 395 -33.76 -6.79 0.57
C LEU A 395 -35.28 -7.02 0.60
N THR A 396 -35.72 -8.27 0.72
CA THR A 396 -37.12 -8.68 0.70
C THR A 396 -37.86 -8.29 1.98
N GLY A 397 -37.19 -8.23 3.12
CA GLY A 397 -37.75 -7.72 4.37
C GLY A 397 -38.14 -6.23 4.34
N GLY A 398 -37.84 -5.50 3.26
CA GLY A 398 -38.20 -4.10 3.06
C GLY A 398 -39.45 -3.85 2.21
N ASP A 399 -39.87 -4.79 1.37
CA ASP A 399 -40.96 -4.59 0.39
C ASP A 399 -41.64 -5.93 0.05
N GLU A 400 -42.68 -6.31 0.80
CA GLU A 400 -43.63 -7.33 0.34
C GLU A 400 -44.60 -6.72 -0.67
N ALA A 401 -44.27 -6.79 -1.97
CA ALA A 401 -45.20 -6.90 -3.10
C ALA A 401 -44.45 -6.81 -4.44
N ASP A 402 -44.06 -7.94 -5.02
CA ASP A 402 -44.58 -8.39 -6.33
C ASP A 402 -43.80 -9.61 -6.84
N GLN A 403 -44.58 -10.67 -7.09
CA GLN A 403 -44.28 -11.95 -7.72
C GLN A 403 -43.64 -11.77 -9.10
N ALA A 404 -42.96 -12.72 -9.74
CA ALA A 404 -42.42 -14.04 -9.47
C ALA A 404 -41.66 -14.39 -10.76
N PHE A 405 -40.56 -15.15 -10.69
CA PHE A 405 -40.10 -15.88 -11.87
C PHE A 405 -39.68 -17.29 -11.47
N GLU A 406 -40.39 -18.25 -12.07
CA GLU A 406 -40.13 -19.68 -11.99
C GLU A 406 -38.77 -20.01 -12.62
N ALA A 407 -38.02 -20.86 -11.92
CA ALA A 407 -36.95 -21.67 -12.49
C ALA A 407 -37.53 -22.77 -13.40
N PRO A 408 -36.69 -23.31 -14.29
CA PRO A 408 -36.62 -24.77 -14.40
C PRO A 408 -35.21 -25.27 -14.11
N SER A 409 -35.17 -26.29 -13.25
CA SER A 409 -34.05 -27.19 -12.99
C SER A 409 -33.94 -28.27 -14.08
N ASP A 410 -32.73 -28.82 -14.22
CA ASP A 410 -32.36 -30.27 -14.19
C ASP A 410 -31.10 -30.48 -15.05
N VAL A 411 -29.91 -30.77 -14.46
CA VAL A 411 -29.31 -32.09 -14.10
C VAL A 411 -29.26 -33.10 -15.27
N ASP A 412 -28.15 -33.75 -15.64
CA ASP A 412 -27.19 -34.61 -14.91
C ASP A 412 -25.76 -34.42 -15.48
N GLU A 413 -24.63 -34.49 -14.76
CA GLU A 413 -24.06 -35.45 -13.79
C GLU A 413 -23.39 -36.71 -14.39
N ALA A 414 -22.07 -36.84 -14.14
CA ALA A 414 -21.29 -38.05 -13.80
C ALA A 414 -19.78 -37.78 -14.09
N ALA A 415 -18.88 -37.66 -13.10
CA ALA A 415 -18.29 -38.72 -12.25
C ALA A 415 -17.52 -39.77 -13.08
N SER A 416 -16.30 -40.25 -12.78
CA SER A 416 -15.42 -40.20 -11.60
C SER A 416 -14.06 -40.85 -11.95
N SER A 417 -13.04 -40.57 -11.12
CA SER A 417 -11.94 -41.46 -10.67
C SER A 417 -10.93 -42.01 -11.69
N SER A 418 -9.64 -41.66 -11.58
CA SER A 418 -8.62 -42.17 -10.63
C SER A 418 -8.05 -43.53 -11.01
N ALA A 419 -6.73 -43.58 -11.20
CA ALA A 419 -5.88 -44.66 -10.73
C ALA A 419 -4.42 -44.20 -10.63
N ASN A 420 -3.87 -44.42 -9.43
CA ASN A 420 -2.47 -44.23 -9.04
C ASN A 420 -1.55 -45.27 -9.67
N GLU A 421 -0.24 -44.96 -9.68
CA GLU A 421 0.90 -45.73 -9.17
C GLU A 421 2.18 -45.08 -9.75
N ALA A 422 3.39 -45.08 -9.20
CA ALA A 422 3.98 -45.29 -7.88
C ALA A 422 5.52 -45.31 -8.13
N LEU A 423 6.27 -44.45 -7.42
CA LEU A 423 7.68 -44.59 -6.94
C LEU A 423 8.78 -45.32 -7.75
N SER A 424 9.90 -44.61 -7.94
CA SER A 424 11.27 -45.04 -7.54
C SER A 424 12.16 -43.78 -7.45
N SER A 425 12.67 -43.30 -6.31
CA SER A 425 13.89 -43.74 -5.60
C SER A 425 14.95 -44.38 -6.50
N ASP A 426 16.04 -43.67 -6.84
CA ASP A 426 17.38 -43.95 -6.28
C ASP A 426 18.47 -42.96 -6.74
N PHE A 427 19.38 -42.67 -5.81
CA PHE A 427 20.80 -42.32 -5.96
C PHE A 427 21.27 -40.98 -6.56
N GLU A 428 21.76 -40.11 -5.67
CA GLU A 428 22.76 -39.09 -5.96
C GLU A 428 24.11 -39.73 -6.33
N GLU A 429 24.66 -39.36 -7.48
CA GLU A 429 26.09 -39.39 -7.76
C GLU A 429 26.46 -38.14 -8.61
N PRO A 430 27.63 -37.52 -8.41
CA PRO A 430 27.94 -36.21 -8.95
C PRO A 430 28.20 -36.30 -10.46
N VAL A 431 27.22 -35.90 -11.27
CA VAL A 431 27.33 -35.91 -12.73
C VAL A 431 27.97 -34.60 -13.20
N SER A 432 28.99 -34.72 -14.04
CA SER A 432 29.70 -33.62 -14.68
C SER A 432 28.74 -32.62 -15.34
N HIS A 433 28.52 -31.47 -14.69
CA HIS A 433 27.61 -30.36 -15.06
C HIS A 433 27.62 -29.97 -16.56
N LEU A 434 28.74 -30.16 -17.25
CA LEU A 434 28.90 -29.84 -18.67
C LEU A 434 27.92 -30.61 -19.60
N ASN A 435 27.56 -31.85 -19.25
CA ASN A 435 26.68 -32.66 -20.11
C ASN A 435 25.19 -32.29 -19.95
N GLU A 436 24.79 -31.77 -18.79
CA GLU A 436 23.40 -31.37 -18.51
C GLU A 436 23.07 -30.01 -19.14
N GLU A 437 24.01 -29.06 -19.05
CA GLU A 437 23.86 -27.74 -19.68
C GLU A 437 23.74 -27.87 -21.21
N GLU A 438 24.60 -28.69 -21.84
CA GLU A 438 24.52 -28.94 -23.28
C GLU A 438 23.19 -29.61 -23.68
N ALA A 439 22.67 -30.51 -22.85
CA ALA A 439 21.37 -31.13 -23.06
C ALA A 439 20.20 -30.14 -22.88
N ALA A 440 20.30 -29.21 -21.93
CA ALA A 440 19.32 -28.15 -21.71
C ALA A 440 19.30 -27.15 -22.89
N ILE A 441 20.47 -26.69 -23.34
CA ILE A 441 20.63 -25.83 -24.52
C ILE A 441 20.04 -26.53 -25.76
N ALA A 442 20.26 -27.84 -25.91
CA ALA A 442 19.71 -28.59 -27.03
C ALA A 442 18.18 -28.75 -26.97
N ARG A 443 17.58 -28.86 -25.78
CA ARG A 443 16.12 -28.91 -25.59
C ARG A 443 15.48 -27.57 -25.94
N GLU A 444 16.00 -26.48 -25.38
CA GLU A 444 15.52 -25.12 -25.66
C GLU A 444 15.68 -24.76 -27.14
N ALA A 445 16.80 -25.17 -27.75
CA ALA A 445 17.00 -25.02 -29.19
C ALA A 445 15.90 -25.72 -30.02
N ASN A 446 15.46 -26.90 -29.62
CA ASN A 446 14.38 -27.61 -30.31
C ASN A 446 13.02 -26.96 -30.04
N GLU A 447 12.79 -26.43 -28.83
CA GLU A 447 11.58 -25.71 -28.46
C GLU A 447 11.40 -24.44 -29.29
N VAL A 448 12.45 -23.60 -29.38
CA VAL A 448 12.43 -22.39 -30.23
C VAL A 448 12.15 -22.75 -31.69
N LEU A 449 12.74 -23.84 -32.20
CA LEU A 449 12.47 -24.30 -33.57
C LEU A 449 11.04 -24.81 -33.76
N LEU A 450 10.44 -25.43 -32.73
CA LEU A 450 9.08 -25.99 -32.79
C LEU A 450 8.00 -24.91 -32.69
N PHE A 451 8.20 -23.90 -31.84
CA PHE A 451 7.20 -22.87 -31.52
C PHE A 451 7.43 -21.52 -32.21
N SER A 452 8.57 -21.32 -32.89
CA SER A 452 8.79 -20.14 -33.72
C SER A 452 7.85 -20.15 -34.91
N ALA A 453 7.03 -19.09 -35.05
CA ALA A 453 6.04 -18.91 -36.13
C ALA A 453 6.63 -18.74 -37.55
N ALA A 454 7.92 -18.97 -37.73
CA ALA A 454 8.63 -18.72 -38.97
C ALA A 454 9.10 -20.04 -39.61
N ASP A 455 8.43 -20.42 -40.70
CA ASP A 455 8.76 -21.60 -41.52
C ASP A 455 10.13 -21.39 -42.20
N PHE A 456 11.21 -21.83 -41.57
CA PHE A 456 12.56 -21.74 -42.12
C PHE A 456 13.18 -23.13 -42.32
N PRO A 457 14.00 -23.32 -43.37
CA PRO A 457 14.67 -24.59 -43.61
C PRO A 457 15.70 -24.89 -42.51
N GLU A 458 15.48 -25.99 -41.80
CA GLU A 458 16.36 -26.55 -40.78
C GLU A 458 17.72 -26.92 -41.37
N THR A 459 18.68 -26.02 -41.26
CA THR A 459 20.07 -26.28 -41.65
C THR A 459 20.90 -26.49 -40.40
N TYR A 460 21.76 -27.53 -40.39
CA TYR A 460 22.63 -27.87 -39.26
C TYR A 460 23.40 -26.65 -38.71
N ARG A 461 23.93 -25.80 -39.60
CA ARG A 461 24.62 -24.55 -39.24
C ARG A 461 23.74 -23.56 -38.48
N LYS A 462 22.46 -23.43 -38.84
CA LYS A 462 21.53 -22.53 -38.13
C LYS A 462 21.20 -23.05 -36.73
N LYS A 463 21.04 -24.37 -36.59
CA LYS A 463 20.83 -25.03 -35.29
C LYS A 463 22.03 -24.84 -34.37
N GLU A 464 23.25 -24.97 -34.90
CA GLU A 464 24.48 -24.73 -34.15
C GLU A 464 24.64 -23.25 -33.76
N THR A 465 24.31 -22.30 -34.65
CA THR A 465 24.31 -20.87 -34.29
C THR A 465 23.26 -20.50 -33.25
N LEU A 466 22.09 -21.15 -33.27
CA LEU A 466 21.04 -20.97 -32.25
C LEU A 466 21.53 -21.49 -30.90
N LYS A 467 22.09 -22.71 -30.85
CA LYS A 467 22.66 -23.27 -29.62
C LYS A 467 23.72 -22.38 -29.00
N ASN A 468 24.63 -21.83 -29.80
CA ASN A 468 25.67 -20.92 -29.31
C ASN A 468 25.11 -19.60 -28.72
N ARG A 469 23.94 -19.16 -29.20
CA ARG A 469 23.26 -17.95 -28.71
C ARG A 469 22.47 -18.21 -27.44
N ILE A 470 21.75 -19.32 -27.38
CA ILE A 470 21.11 -19.79 -26.15
C ILE A 470 22.18 -19.96 -25.06
N ALA A 471 23.33 -20.54 -25.41
CA ALA A 471 24.45 -20.66 -24.48
C ALA A 471 25.03 -19.30 -24.03
N SER A 472 24.94 -18.24 -24.84
CA SER A 472 25.36 -16.90 -24.42
C SER A 472 24.32 -16.18 -23.59
N GLU A 473 23.03 -16.35 -23.88
CA GLU A 473 21.94 -15.80 -23.06
C GLU A 473 21.92 -16.43 -21.68
N ARG A 474 21.99 -17.76 -21.58
CA ARG A 474 22.11 -18.45 -20.29
C ARG A 474 23.31 -18.00 -19.46
N ARG A 475 24.44 -17.70 -20.11
CA ARG A 475 25.61 -17.11 -19.41
C ARG A 475 25.33 -15.70 -18.90
N GLN A 476 24.55 -14.90 -19.61
CA GLN A 476 24.12 -13.58 -19.15
C GLN A 476 23.12 -13.68 -18.00
N GLU A 477 22.19 -14.65 -18.06
CA GLU A 477 21.24 -14.94 -16.98
C GLU A 477 21.95 -15.41 -15.72
N GLN A 478 22.86 -16.38 -15.82
CA GLN A 478 23.68 -16.85 -14.69
C GLN A 478 24.47 -15.71 -14.05
N TYR A 479 25.07 -14.83 -14.87
CA TYR A 479 25.77 -13.65 -14.35
C TYR A 479 24.81 -12.68 -13.63
N ALA A 480 23.60 -12.47 -14.16
CA ALA A 480 22.60 -11.64 -13.52
C ALA A 480 22.17 -12.24 -12.17
N GLU A 481 21.95 -13.55 -12.10
CA GLU A 481 21.63 -14.27 -10.86
C GLU A 481 22.76 -14.15 -9.82
N GLU A 482 24.02 -14.32 -10.22
CA GLU A 482 25.18 -14.11 -9.32
C GLU A 482 25.25 -12.67 -8.80
N ARG A 483 24.92 -11.70 -9.66
CA ARG A 483 24.86 -10.28 -9.29
C ARG A 483 23.71 -10.00 -8.33
N ASP A 484 22.54 -10.56 -8.57
CA ASP A 484 21.35 -10.45 -7.70
C ASP A 484 21.64 -11.04 -6.32
N GLN A 485 22.27 -12.21 -6.25
CA GLN A 485 22.65 -12.85 -4.99
C GLN A 485 23.68 -12.00 -4.21
N TYR A 486 24.68 -11.44 -4.89
CA TYR A 486 25.68 -10.58 -4.26
C TYR A 486 25.06 -9.28 -3.73
N ILE A 487 24.22 -8.63 -4.53
CA ILE A 487 23.55 -7.38 -4.14
C ILE A 487 22.53 -7.62 -3.03
N SER A 488 21.78 -8.73 -3.07
CA SER A 488 20.88 -9.14 -1.99
C SER A 488 21.63 -9.35 -0.68
N TRP A 489 22.78 -10.03 -0.72
CA TRP A 489 23.66 -10.20 0.45
C TRP A 489 24.16 -8.85 1.01
N GLN A 490 24.58 -7.93 0.14
CA GLN A 490 25.04 -6.60 0.54
C GLN A 490 23.91 -5.78 1.18
N ALA A 491 22.75 -5.71 0.51
CA ALA A 491 21.59 -4.98 1.00
C ALA A 491 21.07 -5.55 2.34
N GLU A 492 21.06 -6.88 2.48
CA GLU A 492 20.70 -7.50 3.75
C GLU A 492 21.72 -7.17 4.86
N ALA A 493 23.02 -7.16 4.56
CA ALA A 493 24.05 -6.76 5.53
C ALA A 493 23.88 -5.30 5.98
N GLU A 494 23.63 -4.39 5.04
CA GLU A 494 23.32 -2.98 5.34
C GLU A 494 22.05 -2.85 6.20
N MET A 495 21.04 -3.68 5.93
CA MET A 495 19.80 -3.71 6.72
C MET A 495 20.02 -4.21 8.15
N TRP A 496 20.87 -5.23 8.34
CA TRP A 496 21.23 -5.72 9.68
C TRP A 496 22.01 -4.67 10.48
N ASP A 497 22.92 -3.95 9.83
CA ASP A 497 23.67 -2.84 10.45
C ASP A 497 22.73 -1.70 10.85
N LEU A 498 21.80 -1.32 9.96
CA LEU A 498 20.73 -0.35 10.25
C LEU A 498 19.88 -0.80 11.44
N LEU A 499 19.52 -2.09 11.49
CA LEU A 499 18.74 -2.66 12.59
C LEU A 499 19.52 -2.76 13.90
N GLN A 500 20.84 -2.58 13.89
CA GLN A 500 21.76 -2.79 15.02
C GLN A 500 21.60 -4.18 15.65
N LYS A 501 21.24 -5.16 14.83
CA LYS A 501 21.00 -6.57 15.21
C LYS A 501 21.95 -7.47 14.41
N LYS A 502 22.15 -8.69 14.89
CA LYS A 502 22.89 -9.72 14.14
C LYS A 502 21.92 -10.78 13.63
N PRO A 503 22.14 -11.31 12.41
CA PRO A 503 21.36 -12.42 11.92
C PRO A 503 21.57 -13.65 12.83
N ARG A 504 20.52 -14.45 13.00
CA ARG A 504 20.59 -15.67 13.84
C ARG A 504 21.41 -16.77 13.16
N THR A 505 21.39 -16.80 11.83
CA THR A 505 22.24 -17.64 10.98
C THR A 505 23.29 -16.78 10.31
N GLU A 506 24.56 -17.17 10.34
CA GLU A 506 25.60 -16.44 9.62
C GLU A 506 25.31 -16.42 8.12
N LEU A 507 25.23 -15.23 7.54
CA LEU A 507 24.99 -15.05 6.11
C LEU A 507 26.23 -15.57 5.35
N PRO A 508 26.06 -16.53 4.41
CA PRO A 508 27.16 -16.98 3.57
C PRO A 508 27.72 -15.79 2.80
N ARG A 509 29.03 -15.54 2.90
CA ARG A 509 29.66 -14.45 2.16
C ARG A 509 29.64 -14.78 0.67
N MET A 510 28.90 -14.00 -0.10
CA MET A 510 28.90 -14.13 -1.55
C MET A 510 30.13 -13.46 -2.16
N PRO A 511 30.84 -14.13 -3.09
CA PRO A 511 31.93 -13.51 -3.82
C PRO A 511 31.38 -12.41 -4.74
N GLU A 512 32.15 -11.33 -4.91
CA GLU A 512 31.81 -10.30 -5.90
C GLU A 512 31.84 -10.93 -7.30
N PRO A 513 30.77 -10.79 -8.10
CA PRO A 513 30.78 -11.30 -9.46
C PRO A 513 31.89 -10.62 -10.27
N GLY A 514 32.47 -11.35 -11.21
CA GLY A 514 33.52 -10.81 -12.09
C GLY A 514 33.02 -9.66 -12.98
N PRO A 515 33.86 -9.07 -13.84
CA PRO A 515 33.43 -8.01 -14.74
C PRO A 515 32.39 -8.53 -15.76
N LEU A 516 31.36 -7.72 -16.01
CA LEU A 516 30.30 -8.02 -16.98
C LEU A 516 30.88 -8.29 -18.37
N GLN A 517 30.60 -9.48 -18.91
CA GLN A 517 30.98 -9.85 -20.27
C GLN A 517 29.86 -9.50 -21.24
N ARG A 518 29.98 -8.33 -21.88
CA ARG A 518 29.03 -7.90 -22.90
C ARG A 518 28.99 -8.87 -24.09
N SER A 519 27.80 -9.33 -24.45
CA SER A 519 27.58 -10.20 -25.61
C SER A 519 26.72 -9.52 -26.67
N THR A 520 27.16 -9.60 -27.93
CA THR A 520 26.37 -9.16 -29.08
C THR A 520 25.45 -10.25 -29.63
N MET A 521 25.44 -11.42 -28.98
CA MET A 521 24.76 -12.62 -29.44
C MET A 521 23.45 -12.76 -28.68
N ASP A 522 22.34 -12.59 -29.40
CA ASP A 522 20.96 -12.66 -28.91
C ASP A 522 20.18 -13.60 -29.84
N VAL A 523 19.35 -14.46 -29.27
CA VAL A 523 18.47 -15.39 -29.98
C VAL A 523 17.48 -14.62 -30.84
N GLU A 524 16.98 -13.47 -30.36
CA GLU A 524 15.97 -12.66 -31.06
C GLU A 524 16.48 -12.10 -32.40
N SER A 525 17.80 -11.92 -32.51
CA SER A 525 18.42 -11.43 -33.75
C SER A 525 18.42 -12.44 -34.91
N ILE A 526 18.16 -13.74 -34.68
CA ILE A 526 17.84 -14.71 -35.74
C ILE A 526 16.35 -15.04 -35.75
N PHE A 527 15.73 -15.21 -34.58
CA PHE A 527 14.32 -15.61 -34.44
C PHE A 527 13.56 -14.52 -33.70
N PRO A 528 12.78 -13.66 -34.38
CA PRO A 528 11.98 -12.65 -33.69
C PRO A 528 10.86 -13.34 -32.90
N ILE A 529 11.13 -13.62 -31.62
CA ILE A 529 10.21 -14.30 -30.68
C ILE A 529 9.09 -13.35 -30.21
N GLY A 530 9.19 -12.04 -30.54
CA GLY A 530 8.10 -11.09 -30.38
C GLY A 530 8.16 -10.31 -29.07
N ARG A 531 9.35 -9.96 -28.55
CA ARG A 531 9.44 -9.08 -27.37
C ARG A 531 8.78 -7.71 -27.62
N ASP A 532 8.78 -7.23 -28.87
CA ASP A 532 8.07 -6.02 -29.30
C ASP A 532 6.61 -6.31 -29.76
N TRP A 533 5.92 -7.29 -29.16
CA TRP A 533 4.53 -7.66 -29.49
C TRP A 533 3.58 -6.47 -29.56
N ARG A 534 3.79 -5.44 -28.74
CA ARG A 534 2.99 -4.22 -28.69
C ARG A 534 3.03 -3.41 -30.00
N THR A 535 4.10 -3.55 -30.78
CA THR A 535 4.22 -2.91 -32.10
C THR A 535 3.70 -3.79 -33.23
N THR A 536 3.72 -5.11 -33.03
CA THR A 536 3.35 -6.11 -34.06
C THR A 536 1.87 -6.47 -34.01
N VAL A 537 1.26 -6.44 -32.82
CA VAL A 537 -0.15 -6.78 -32.60
C VAL A 537 -0.99 -5.52 -32.70
N LYS A 538 -1.72 -5.36 -33.81
CA LYS A 538 -2.80 -4.38 -33.89
C LYS A 538 -4.01 -4.93 -33.15
N TYR A 539 -4.29 -4.39 -31.98
CA TYR A 539 -5.57 -4.63 -31.31
C TYR A 539 -6.69 -4.19 -32.26
N ARG A 540 -7.51 -5.15 -32.70
CA ARG A 540 -8.78 -4.86 -33.35
C ARG A 540 -9.85 -5.10 -32.30
N SER A 541 -10.68 -4.09 -32.07
CA SER A 541 -11.85 -4.29 -31.23
C SER A 541 -12.76 -5.34 -31.87
N GLU A 542 -13.45 -6.13 -31.05
CA GLU A 542 -14.40 -7.16 -31.48
C GLU A 542 -15.49 -6.64 -32.44
N TRP A 543 -15.69 -5.32 -32.49
CA TRP A 543 -16.65 -4.62 -33.34
C TRP A 543 -16.10 -4.16 -34.71
N GLU A 544 -14.78 -4.20 -34.93
CA GLU A 544 -14.13 -3.81 -36.19
C GLU A 544 -13.82 -5.00 -37.12
N GLY A 545 -14.17 -6.21 -36.69
CA GLY A 545 -14.06 -7.46 -37.44
C GLY A 545 -15.42 -8.06 -37.77
N GLY A 546 -16.32 -7.27 -38.39
CA GLY A 546 -17.63 -7.71 -38.89
C GLY A 546 -17.78 -7.42 -40.37
#